data_AF-A0AAU7TLK7-F1
#
_entry.id   AF-A0AAU7TLK7-F1
#
_cell.length_a   1.000
_cell.length_b   1.000
_cell.length_c   1.000
_cell.angle_alpha   90.00
_cell.angle_beta   90.00
_cell.angle_gamma   90.00
#
_symmetry.space_group_name_H-M   'P 1'
#
loop_
_entity.id
_entity.type
_entity.pdbx_description
1 polymer ?
#
loop_
_entity_poly.entity_id
_entity_poly.type
_entity_poly.pdbx_seq_one_letter_code
_entity_poly.pdbx_strand_id
1 'polypeptide(L)'
;MKTPDIDATVRGLNPHRTTDQVSDDAWAELSEAVTTADTAAAPVVTLHRRQPRRLALVAACTLLIAGVVAATVVNRPHQDQPQALSFTERGDKLVVRVVDPNADPARYNAEFKKMGLDVTVMAVPVSAPWVGRMVSFSGRNEKDMNQLRLLEPGEQCNGTLTAADPGCQEGLELPKNYDGKSDVQFGRAAKPGELYVHTSSSATDEGEVLAGLTVKNKTVDQVLPLVRARGVGKVDYRLDKGPTYQEPEQTPPGTWYVHSAQTFAEGEVTLYVDATPAK
;
A
#
# COMPACT_ATOMS: atom_id res chain seq x y z
N MET A 1 -19.21 23.79 -17.26
CA MET A 1 -20.11 22.84 -16.57
C MET A 1 -19.72 22.88 -15.09
N LYS A 2 -20.58 23.38 -14.19
CA LYS A 2 -20.24 23.54 -12.77
C LYS A 2 -20.45 22.21 -12.05
N THR A 3 -19.39 21.65 -11.47
CA THR A 3 -19.45 20.47 -10.59
C THR A 3 -20.14 20.87 -9.29
N PRO A 4 -21.10 20.10 -8.77
CA PRO A 4 -21.67 20.39 -7.46
C PRO A 4 -20.62 20.20 -6.37
N ASP A 5 -20.53 21.18 -5.48
CA ASP A 5 -19.66 21.19 -4.30
C ASP A 5 -20.19 20.17 -3.28
N ILE A 6 -19.55 19.01 -3.22
CA ILE A 6 -19.89 17.93 -2.29
C ILE A 6 -19.66 18.42 -0.84
N ASP A 7 -18.69 19.31 -0.61
CA ASP A 7 -18.36 19.85 0.71
C ASP A 7 -19.42 20.84 1.23
N ALA A 8 -20.18 21.48 0.32
CA ALA A 8 -21.36 22.26 0.67
C ALA A 8 -22.53 21.36 1.12
N THR A 9 -22.62 20.15 0.57
CA THR A 9 -23.67 19.18 0.91
C THR A 9 -23.39 18.52 2.27
N VAL A 10 -22.12 18.24 2.57
CA VAL A 10 -21.70 17.65 3.86
C VAL A 10 -21.82 18.66 5.02
N ARG A 11 -21.54 19.95 4.80
CA ARG A 11 -21.71 21.00 5.83
C ARG A 11 -23.16 21.22 6.26
N GLY A 12 -24.13 20.85 5.43
CA GLY A 12 -25.57 20.93 5.75
C GLY A 12 -26.07 19.75 6.59
N LEU A 13 -25.30 18.67 6.72
CA LEU A 13 -25.61 17.57 7.61
C LEU A 13 -25.28 18.04 9.03
N ASN A 14 -26.32 18.36 9.80
CA ASN A 14 -26.24 18.58 11.22
C ASN A 14 -26.46 17.21 11.89
N PRO A 15 -25.42 16.39 12.13
CA PRO A 15 -25.63 15.14 12.83
C PRO A 15 -26.13 15.52 14.22
N HIS A 16 -27.39 15.20 14.50
CA HIS A 16 -27.89 15.25 15.86
C HIS A 16 -26.90 14.44 16.71
N ARG A 17 -26.20 15.12 17.62
CA ARG A 17 -25.53 14.47 18.75
C ARG A 17 -26.64 13.85 19.60
N THR A 18 -27.08 12.66 19.24
CA THR A 18 -27.78 11.78 20.16
C THR A 18 -26.76 11.40 21.23
N THR A 19 -27.02 11.83 22.46
CA THR A 19 -26.29 11.44 23.67
C THR A 19 -26.65 10.03 24.12
N ASP A 20 -27.25 9.22 23.26
CA ASP A 20 -27.54 7.82 23.56
C ASP A 20 -26.24 7.03 23.36
N GLN A 21 -25.53 6.83 24.47
CA GLN A 21 -24.51 5.81 24.55
C GLN A 21 -25.16 4.47 24.17
N VAL A 22 -24.70 3.89 23.07
CA VAL A 22 -25.04 2.52 22.69
C VAL A 22 -24.64 1.63 23.86
N SER A 23 -25.60 0.93 24.45
CA SER A 23 -25.35 0.05 25.60
C SER A 23 -24.46 -1.12 25.18
N ASP A 24 -23.69 -1.65 26.14
CA ASP A 24 -22.86 -2.83 25.92
C ASP A 24 -23.71 -4.04 25.48
N ASP A 25 -24.98 -4.11 25.90
CA ASP A 25 -25.93 -5.14 25.46
C ASP A 25 -26.26 -5.04 23.96
N ALA A 26 -26.41 -3.82 23.43
CA ALA A 26 -26.63 -3.60 22.01
C ALA A 26 -25.39 -3.95 21.17
N TRP A 27 -24.19 -3.74 21.73
CA TRP A 27 -22.94 -4.19 21.11
C TRP A 27 -22.81 -5.72 21.11
N ALA A 28 -23.20 -6.38 22.21
CA ALA A 28 -23.20 -7.83 22.32
C ALA A 28 -24.16 -8.46 21.30
N GLU A 29 -25.39 -7.95 21.21
CA GLU A 29 -26.43 -8.45 20.29
C GLU A 29 -26.02 -8.28 18.82
N LEU A 30 -25.35 -7.17 18.48
CA LEU A 30 -24.83 -6.94 17.13
C LEU A 30 -23.63 -7.86 16.81
N SER A 31 -22.75 -8.11 17.79
CA SER A 31 -21.61 -9.02 17.63
C SER A 31 -22.04 -10.48 17.50
N GLU A 32 -23.09 -10.88 18.21
CA GLU A 32 -23.69 -12.21 18.13
C GLU A 32 -24.37 -12.41 16.77
N ALA A 33 -25.09 -11.40 16.27
CA ALA A 33 -25.70 -11.42 14.95
C ALA A 33 -24.66 -11.50 13.80
N VAL A 34 -23.48 -10.88 13.96
CA VAL A 34 -22.39 -10.96 12.98
C VAL A 34 -21.68 -12.32 13.02
N THR A 35 -21.56 -12.94 14.19
CA THR A 35 -20.86 -14.24 14.35
C THR A 35 -21.72 -15.46 14.08
N THR A 36 -23.05 -15.35 14.14
CA THR A 36 -23.98 -16.44 13.78
C THR A 36 -24.41 -16.43 12.31
N ALA A 37 -24.06 -15.38 11.55
CA ALA A 37 -24.37 -15.29 10.13
C ALA A 37 -23.31 -15.95 9.23
N ASP A 38 -22.87 -17.17 9.54
CA ASP A 38 -22.25 -18.04 8.52
C ASP A 38 -22.25 -19.53 8.91
N THR A 39 -23.44 -20.15 8.95
CA THR A 39 -23.72 -21.54 8.48
C THR A 39 -25.17 -21.93 8.83
N ALA A 40 -26.12 -21.55 8.00
CA ALA A 40 -27.40 -22.25 7.92
C ALA A 40 -27.81 -22.34 6.45
N ALA A 41 -27.71 -23.56 5.93
CA ALA A 41 -28.09 -23.94 4.58
C ALA A 41 -29.51 -23.44 4.26
N ALA A 42 -29.65 -22.74 3.14
CA ALA A 42 -30.95 -22.34 2.61
C ALA A 42 -31.83 -23.58 2.35
N PRO A 43 -33.06 -23.65 2.88
CA PRO A 43 -33.97 -24.74 2.55
C PRO A 43 -34.42 -24.61 1.09
N VAL A 44 -34.20 -25.66 0.31
CA VAL A 44 -34.76 -25.83 -1.04
C VAL A 44 -36.28 -25.99 -0.91
N VAL A 45 -37.04 -24.94 -1.24
CA VAL A 45 -38.51 -25.01 -1.31
C VAL A 45 -38.91 -25.52 -2.69
N THR A 46 -39.49 -26.71 -2.75
CA THR A 46 -40.09 -27.28 -3.95
C THR A 46 -41.38 -26.55 -4.33
N LEU A 47 -41.46 -26.03 -5.56
CA LEU A 47 -42.68 -25.44 -6.11
C LEU A 47 -43.72 -26.53 -6.41
N HIS A 48 -44.90 -26.45 -5.79
CA HIS A 48 -46.10 -27.19 -6.22
C HIS A 48 -47.09 -26.24 -6.89
N ARG A 49 -47.38 -26.52 -8.16
CA ARG A 49 -48.32 -25.80 -9.02
C ARG A 49 -49.70 -26.44 -8.95
N ARG A 50 -50.72 -25.72 -8.48
CA ARG A 50 -52.13 -25.81 -8.95
C ARG A 50 -53.01 -24.74 -8.31
N GLN A 51 -53.55 -23.84 -9.15
CA GLN A 51 -54.69 -22.94 -8.91
C GLN A 51 -56.02 -23.63 -9.32
N PRO A 52 -57.23 -23.02 -9.24
CA PRO A 52 -57.68 -21.75 -8.61
C PRO A 52 -59.02 -21.86 -7.83
N ARG A 53 -59.43 -20.82 -7.06
CA ARG A 53 -60.77 -20.17 -7.11
C ARG A 53 -61.00 -19.09 -6.01
N ARG A 54 -61.06 -17.83 -6.47
CA ARG A 54 -61.99 -16.71 -6.22
C ARG A 54 -62.56 -16.38 -4.80
N LEU A 55 -62.64 -15.04 -4.58
CA LEU A 55 -63.40 -14.21 -3.61
C LEU A 55 -62.74 -13.98 -2.23
N ALA A 56 -62.73 -12.80 -1.62
CA ALA A 56 -63.07 -11.44 -2.02
C ALA A 56 -62.40 -10.43 -1.03
N LEU A 57 -61.87 -9.33 -1.58
CA LEU A 57 -61.98 -7.94 -1.12
C LEU A 57 -62.35 -7.65 0.37
N VAL A 58 -61.37 -7.21 1.17
CA VAL A 58 -61.54 -6.18 2.23
C VAL A 58 -60.30 -5.28 2.25
N ALA A 59 -60.52 -3.99 2.00
CA ALA A 59 -59.61 -2.85 2.24
C ALA A 59 -59.65 -2.49 3.75
N ALA A 60 -58.72 -1.79 4.42
CA ALA A 60 -57.76 -0.78 4.02
C ALA A 60 -56.75 -0.54 5.17
N CYS A 61 -55.66 0.16 4.85
CA CYS A 61 -54.86 1.02 5.73
C CYS A 61 -54.01 0.40 6.86
N THR A 62 -52.79 -0.01 6.52
CA THR A 62 -51.61 0.39 7.31
C THR A 62 -50.54 0.94 6.36
N LEU A 63 -50.03 2.10 6.74
CA LEU A 63 -49.13 2.95 5.98
C LEU A 63 -47.69 2.42 6.05
N LEU A 64 -47.05 2.43 4.88
CA LEU A 64 -45.70 2.96 4.61
C LEU A 64 -44.47 2.33 5.31
N ILE A 65 -43.49 2.07 4.44
CA ILE A 65 -42.05 1.83 4.66
C ILE A 65 -41.65 0.38 4.96
N ALA A 66 -41.63 -0.44 3.91
CA ALA A 66 -40.58 -1.44 3.75
C ALA A 66 -39.98 -1.22 2.36
N GLY A 67 -38.90 -0.44 2.35
CA GLY A 67 -38.24 0.06 1.17
C GLY A 67 -37.70 -1.05 0.27
N VAL A 68 -37.84 -0.79 -1.02
CA VAL A 68 -36.97 -1.18 -2.13
C VAL A 68 -35.55 -1.58 -1.67
N VAL A 69 -35.32 -2.88 -1.45
CA VAL A 69 -33.97 -3.48 -1.51
C VAL A 69 -34.05 -4.76 -2.35
N ALA A 70 -34.54 -4.61 -3.58
CA ALA A 70 -34.47 -5.63 -4.60
C ALA A 70 -34.46 -4.96 -5.98
N ALA A 71 -33.42 -4.16 -6.25
CA ALA A 71 -33.13 -3.71 -7.59
C ALA A 71 -31.62 -3.46 -7.75
N THR A 72 -31.02 -4.35 -8.54
CA THR A 72 -29.81 -4.13 -9.36
C THR A 72 -28.47 -3.93 -8.65
N VAL A 73 -27.93 -5.00 -8.05
CA VAL A 73 -26.49 -5.28 -8.21
C VAL A 73 -26.33 -5.91 -9.59
N VAL A 74 -26.48 -5.08 -10.63
CA VAL A 74 -25.99 -5.44 -11.96
C VAL A 74 -24.49 -5.24 -11.87
N ASN A 75 -23.77 -6.35 -11.91
CA ASN A 75 -22.34 -6.44 -12.07
C ASN A 75 -21.93 -5.63 -13.33
N ARG A 76 -21.63 -4.34 -13.15
CA ARG A 76 -21.06 -3.47 -14.19
C ARG A 76 -19.55 -3.50 -13.99
N PRO A 77 -18.78 -4.14 -14.88
CA PRO A 77 -17.34 -3.96 -14.85
C PRO A 77 -17.06 -2.49 -15.15
N HIS A 78 -16.28 -1.82 -14.29
CA HIS A 78 -15.85 -0.41 -14.38
C HIS A 78 -16.73 0.67 -13.72
N GLN A 79 -17.50 0.38 -12.65
CA GLN A 79 -17.88 1.45 -11.72
C GLN A 79 -16.69 1.80 -10.80
N ASP A 80 -16.13 2.98 -11.03
CA ASP A 80 -15.27 3.80 -10.15
C ASP A 80 -14.38 3.04 -9.16
N GLN A 81 -13.34 2.37 -9.66
CA GLN A 81 -12.21 2.05 -8.79
C GLN A 81 -11.60 3.39 -8.31
N PRO A 82 -11.27 3.55 -7.02
CA PRO A 82 -10.67 4.77 -6.48
C PRO A 82 -9.35 5.05 -7.19
N GLN A 83 -9.16 6.25 -7.78
CA GLN A 83 -8.02 6.59 -8.64
C GLN A 83 -6.67 6.18 -8.02
N ALA A 84 -5.75 5.67 -8.86
CA ALA A 84 -4.41 5.32 -8.39
C ALA A 84 -3.53 6.57 -8.23
N LEU A 85 -3.77 7.58 -9.06
CA LEU A 85 -3.07 8.85 -9.08
C LEU A 85 -4.03 10.01 -8.83
N SER A 86 -3.52 11.04 -8.17
CA SER A 86 -4.13 12.37 -8.15
C SER A 86 -3.32 13.32 -9.02
N PHE A 87 -4.03 14.16 -9.78
CA PHE A 87 -3.45 15.18 -10.64
C PHE A 87 -3.92 16.54 -10.15
N THR A 88 -2.98 17.39 -9.72
CA THR A 88 -3.28 18.74 -9.26
C THR A 88 -2.54 19.76 -10.10
N GLU A 89 -3.29 20.64 -10.76
CA GLU A 89 -2.71 21.75 -11.49
C GLU A 89 -2.32 22.89 -10.55
N ARG A 90 -1.09 23.41 -10.69
CA ARG A 90 -0.56 24.54 -9.93
C ARG A 90 0.19 25.48 -10.88
N GLY A 91 -0.48 26.53 -11.38
CA GLY A 91 0.14 27.46 -12.34
C GLY A 91 0.52 26.76 -13.65
N ASP A 92 1.80 26.77 -14.01
CA ASP A 92 2.40 26.07 -15.16
C ASP A 92 2.82 24.63 -14.83
N LYS A 93 2.66 24.19 -13.58
CA LYS A 93 3.03 22.84 -13.11
C LYS A 93 1.82 21.93 -12.97
N LEU A 94 2.12 20.64 -13.09
CA LEU A 94 1.26 19.52 -12.80
C LEU A 94 1.93 18.69 -11.70
N VAL A 95 1.23 18.56 -10.58
CA VAL A 95 1.63 17.73 -9.45
C VAL A 95 0.89 16.41 -9.55
N VAL A 96 1.64 15.31 -9.58
CA VAL A 96 1.11 13.95 -9.62
C VAL A 96 1.48 13.25 -8.31
N ARG A 97 0.49 12.70 -7.61
CA ARG A 97 0.73 11.91 -6.39
C ARG A 97 0.08 10.56 -6.46
N VAL A 98 0.69 9.62 -5.76
CA VAL A 98 0.17 8.28 -5.59
C VAL A 98 -0.86 8.30 -4.49
N VAL A 99 -2.07 7.85 -4.81
CA VAL A 99 -3.20 7.78 -3.87
C VAL A 99 -3.41 6.35 -3.41
N ASP A 100 -3.31 5.40 -4.33
CA ASP A 100 -3.28 3.97 -4.05
C ASP A 100 -1.90 3.44 -4.41
N PRO A 101 -1.00 3.20 -3.45
CA PRO A 101 0.35 2.71 -3.70
C PRO A 101 0.42 1.22 -4.08
N ASN A 102 -0.69 0.48 -3.96
CA ASN A 102 -0.76 -0.94 -4.27
C ASN A 102 -1.50 -1.23 -5.59
N ALA A 103 -1.82 -0.18 -6.36
CA ALA A 103 -2.49 -0.34 -7.64
C ALA A 103 -1.62 -1.09 -8.66
N ASP A 104 -2.27 -1.76 -9.62
CA ASP A 104 -1.58 -2.43 -10.72
C ASP A 104 -0.82 -1.38 -11.58
N PRO A 105 0.46 -1.60 -11.95
CA PRO A 105 1.20 -0.78 -12.91
C PRO A 105 0.42 -0.37 -14.17
N ALA A 106 -0.36 -1.28 -14.75
CA ALA A 106 -1.18 -0.99 -15.93
C ALA A 106 -2.22 0.10 -15.66
N ARG A 107 -2.70 0.20 -14.43
CA ARG A 107 -3.65 1.23 -14.00
C ARG A 107 -3.00 2.61 -13.95
N TYR A 108 -1.84 2.74 -13.32
CA TYR A 108 -1.09 4.01 -13.31
C TYR A 108 -0.79 4.48 -14.74
N ASN A 109 -0.30 3.57 -15.59
CA ASN A 109 0.01 3.85 -16.99
C ASN A 109 -1.23 4.33 -17.77
N ALA A 110 -2.39 3.73 -17.52
CA ALA A 110 -3.64 4.16 -18.13
C ALA A 110 -4.07 5.56 -17.66
N GLU A 111 -3.86 5.90 -16.39
CA GLU A 111 -4.19 7.21 -15.83
C GLU A 111 -3.25 8.30 -16.35
N PHE A 112 -1.93 8.07 -16.42
CA PHE A 112 -0.98 8.97 -17.07
C PHE A 112 -1.30 9.21 -18.55
N LYS A 113 -1.61 8.14 -19.29
CA LYS A 113 -1.98 8.23 -20.70
C LYS A 113 -3.26 9.05 -20.93
N LYS A 114 -4.25 8.95 -20.05
CA LYS A 114 -5.47 9.78 -20.10
C LYS A 114 -5.17 11.27 -19.95
N MET A 115 -4.10 11.62 -19.21
CA MET A 115 -3.60 12.99 -19.06
C MET A 115 -2.66 13.43 -20.19
N GLY A 116 -2.45 12.59 -21.22
CA GLY A 116 -1.56 12.88 -22.34
C GLY A 116 -0.08 12.81 -22.00
N LEU A 117 0.28 12.18 -20.87
CA LEU A 117 1.65 12.06 -20.40
C LEU A 117 2.27 10.73 -20.86
N ASP A 118 3.50 10.78 -21.36
CA ASP A 118 4.31 9.59 -21.70
C ASP A 118 5.18 9.19 -20.50
N VAL A 119 4.51 8.70 -19.46
CA VAL A 119 5.14 8.21 -18.22
C VAL A 119 4.87 6.72 -18.11
N THR A 120 5.95 5.94 -18.00
CA THR A 120 5.88 4.49 -17.76
C THR A 120 6.10 4.21 -16.29
N VAL A 121 5.18 3.46 -15.69
CA VAL A 121 5.21 3.04 -14.30
C VAL A 121 5.48 1.55 -14.22
N MET A 122 6.43 1.19 -13.37
CA MET A 122 6.83 -0.19 -13.10
C MET A 122 6.75 -0.48 -11.59
N ALA A 123 6.30 -1.67 -11.22
CA ALA A 123 6.37 -2.15 -9.85
C ALA A 123 7.59 -3.08 -9.68
N VAL A 124 8.54 -2.69 -8.84
CA VAL A 124 9.80 -3.41 -8.59
C VAL A 124 9.82 -4.03 -7.20
N PRO A 125 10.41 -5.22 -7.02
CA PRO A 125 10.53 -5.85 -5.71
C PRO A 125 11.43 -5.02 -4.79
N VAL A 126 11.00 -4.78 -3.55
CA VAL A 126 11.74 -4.01 -2.54
C VAL A 126 11.60 -4.61 -1.15
N SER A 127 12.44 -4.17 -0.20
CA SER A 127 12.24 -4.51 1.20
C SER A 127 10.98 -3.88 1.78
N ALA A 128 10.48 -4.43 2.89
CA ALA A 128 9.22 -4.05 3.52
C ALA A 128 8.99 -2.53 3.70
N PRO A 129 9.94 -1.72 4.20
CA PRO A 129 9.71 -0.28 4.41
C PRO A 129 9.57 0.54 3.12
N TRP A 130 9.82 -0.06 1.96
CA TRP A 130 9.73 0.60 0.64
C TRP A 130 8.51 0.17 -0.17
N VAL A 131 7.71 -0.78 0.32
CA VAL A 131 6.48 -1.20 -0.36
C VAL A 131 5.53 -0.01 -0.46
N GLY A 132 5.04 0.24 -1.68
CA GLY A 132 4.13 1.33 -1.98
C GLY A 132 4.78 2.71 -2.14
N ARG A 133 6.10 2.82 -2.04
CA ARG A 133 6.83 4.09 -2.15
C ARG A 133 7.45 4.27 -3.50
N MET A 134 7.73 5.52 -3.88
CA MET A 134 8.47 5.80 -5.11
C MET A 134 9.94 5.47 -4.86
N VAL A 135 10.46 4.50 -5.61
CA VAL A 135 11.84 4.00 -5.47
C VAL A 135 12.80 4.80 -6.34
N SER A 136 12.36 5.11 -7.57
CA SER A 136 13.15 5.91 -8.49
C SER A 136 12.26 6.57 -9.54
N PHE A 137 12.77 7.63 -10.14
CA PHE A 137 12.22 8.25 -11.33
C PHE A 137 13.36 8.67 -12.24
N SER A 138 13.12 8.67 -13.55
CA SER A 138 14.12 9.10 -14.54
C SER A 138 13.45 9.65 -15.79
N GLY A 139 14.11 10.60 -16.45
CA GLY A 139 13.82 10.96 -17.83
C GLY A 139 14.69 10.16 -18.80
N ARG A 140 14.25 9.96 -20.04
CA ARG A 140 15.06 9.23 -21.05
C ARG A 140 16.37 9.92 -21.44
N ASN A 141 16.51 11.20 -21.13
CA ASN A 141 17.69 12.02 -21.37
C ASN A 141 17.72 13.17 -20.36
N GLU A 142 18.81 13.94 -20.35
CA GLU A 142 18.99 15.06 -19.44
C GLU A 142 17.90 16.15 -19.58
N LYS A 143 17.44 16.45 -20.80
CA LYS A 143 16.34 17.41 -21.01
C LYS A 143 15.05 16.92 -20.36
N ASP A 144 14.72 15.64 -20.51
CA ASP A 144 13.52 15.06 -19.92
C ASP A 144 13.64 15.04 -18.39
N MET A 145 14.81 14.68 -17.86
CA MET A 145 15.08 14.63 -16.42
C MET A 145 15.02 16.02 -15.76
N ASN A 146 15.56 17.06 -16.40
CA ASN A 146 15.58 18.42 -15.87
C ASN A 146 14.18 19.08 -15.77
N GLN A 147 13.16 18.44 -16.34
CA GLN A 147 11.76 18.88 -16.23
C GLN A 147 11.02 18.21 -15.07
N LEU A 148 11.61 17.19 -14.44
CA LEU A 148 11.01 16.41 -13.39
C LEU A 148 11.56 16.84 -12.04
N ARG A 149 10.69 16.89 -11.04
CA ARG A 149 11.10 17.10 -9.67
C ARG A 149 10.35 16.16 -8.73
N LEU A 150 11.10 15.48 -7.88
CA LEU A 150 10.53 14.69 -6.80
C LEU A 150 9.92 15.63 -5.76
N LEU A 151 8.73 15.29 -5.30
CA LEU A 151 8.04 15.92 -4.19
C LEU A 151 8.16 15.01 -2.97
N GLU A 152 8.64 15.57 -1.86
CA GLU A 152 8.66 14.87 -0.58
C GLU A 152 7.24 14.76 0.01
N PRO A 153 6.99 13.81 0.93
CA PRO A 153 5.76 13.78 1.72
C PRO A 153 5.49 15.14 2.37
N GLY A 154 4.25 15.63 2.30
CA GLY A 154 3.87 16.94 2.87
C GLY A 154 4.12 18.15 1.97
N GLU A 155 5.06 18.08 1.02
CA GLU A 155 5.42 19.21 0.17
C GLU A 155 4.25 19.60 -0.74
N GLN A 156 3.95 20.87 -0.98
CA GLN A 156 2.91 21.33 -1.94
C GLN A 156 1.50 20.73 -1.82
N CYS A 157 1.13 20.18 -0.66
CA CYS A 157 -0.21 19.66 -0.43
C CYS A 157 -1.22 20.79 -0.20
N ASN A 158 -2.50 20.49 -0.45
CA ASN A 158 -3.58 21.45 -0.23
C ASN A 158 -3.98 21.48 1.25
N GLY A 159 -4.20 22.68 1.81
CA GLY A 159 -4.96 22.88 3.04
C GLY A 159 -4.35 22.19 4.27
N THR A 160 -5.14 21.30 4.89
CA THR A 160 -4.87 20.60 6.15
C THR A 160 -4.18 19.25 5.97
N LEU A 161 -3.90 18.83 4.73
CA LEU A 161 -3.21 17.58 4.45
C LEU A 161 -1.75 17.65 4.89
N THR A 162 -1.27 16.56 5.45
CA THR A 162 0.05 16.37 6.05
C THR A 162 0.78 15.22 5.36
N ALA A 163 2.07 15.05 5.67
CA ALA A 163 2.86 13.92 5.20
C ALA A 163 2.33 12.53 5.60
N ALA A 164 1.32 12.45 6.49
CA ALA A 164 0.67 11.20 6.85
C ALA A 164 -0.55 10.87 5.98
N ASP A 165 -1.06 11.84 5.22
CA ASP A 165 -2.26 11.64 4.41
C ASP A 165 -1.93 10.96 3.06
N PRO A 166 -2.70 9.96 2.61
CA PRO A 166 -2.43 9.25 1.35
C PRO A 166 -2.31 10.18 0.13
N GLY A 167 -3.14 11.22 0.07
CA GLY A 167 -3.09 12.22 -1.00
C GLY A 167 -1.93 13.22 -0.91
N CYS A 168 -1.01 13.03 0.03
CA CYS A 168 0.10 13.95 0.32
C CYS A 168 1.42 13.19 0.59
N GLN A 169 1.50 11.96 0.10
CA GLN A 169 2.74 11.17 0.03
C GLN A 169 3.67 11.69 -1.09
N GLU A 170 4.81 11.01 -1.27
CA GLU A 170 5.75 11.25 -2.37
C GLU A 170 5.03 11.44 -3.73
N GLY A 171 5.56 12.34 -4.56
CA GLY A 171 4.96 12.68 -5.84
C GLY A 171 5.96 13.19 -6.88
N LEU A 172 5.46 13.48 -8.07
CA LEU A 172 6.23 14.02 -9.18
C LEU A 172 5.64 15.36 -9.61
N GLU A 173 6.47 16.39 -9.68
CA GLU A 173 6.14 17.65 -10.32
C GLU A 173 6.75 17.68 -11.73
N LEU A 174 5.92 18.06 -12.71
CA LEU A 174 6.31 18.24 -14.11
C LEU A 174 5.59 19.45 -14.71
N PRO A 175 6.08 20.05 -15.80
CA PRO A 175 5.35 21.11 -16.50
C PRO A 175 4.04 20.57 -17.08
N LYS A 176 3.00 21.40 -17.14
CA LYS A 176 1.68 21.02 -17.73
C LYS A 176 1.77 20.57 -19.18
N ASN A 177 2.73 21.11 -19.92
CA ASN A 177 3.01 20.80 -21.32
C ASN A 177 4.18 19.82 -21.48
N TYR A 178 4.41 18.97 -20.49
CA TYR A 178 5.47 17.97 -20.53
C TYR A 178 5.41 17.13 -21.81
N ASP A 179 6.46 17.20 -22.61
CA ASP A 179 6.61 16.54 -23.91
C ASP A 179 7.66 15.41 -23.89
N GLY A 180 8.31 15.23 -22.73
CA GLY A 180 9.34 14.23 -22.53
C GLY A 180 8.79 12.83 -22.28
N LYS A 181 9.69 11.88 -22.06
CA LYS A 181 9.32 10.56 -21.54
C LYS A 181 10.02 10.26 -20.24
N SER A 182 9.27 9.67 -19.31
CA SER A 182 9.77 9.31 -17.98
C SER A 182 9.45 7.88 -17.61
N ASP A 183 10.30 7.32 -16.76
CA ASP A 183 10.06 6.07 -16.06
C ASP A 183 9.96 6.35 -14.57
N VAL A 184 8.98 5.75 -13.91
CA VAL A 184 8.78 5.80 -12.45
C VAL A 184 8.68 4.39 -11.91
N GLN A 185 9.42 4.09 -10.86
CA GLN A 185 9.40 2.80 -10.19
C GLN A 185 8.76 2.93 -8.81
N PHE A 186 7.75 2.11 -8.56
CA PHE A 186 7.16 1.93 -7.24
C PHE A 186 7.59 0.61 -6.64
N GLY A 187 7.82 0.62 -5.33
CA GLY A 187 8.10 -0.59 -4.58
C GLY A 187 6.84 -1.45 -4.46
N ARG A 188 6.97 -2.74 -4.76
CA ARG A 188 5.99 -3.76 -4.36
C ARG A 188 6.66 -4.78 -3.47
N ALA A 189 5.85 -5.52 -2.70
CA ALA A 189 6.34 -6.70 -2.01
C ALA A 189 7.04 -7.64 -3.02
N ALA A 190 8.22 -8.11 -2.65
CA ALA A 190 8.93 -9.12 -3.41
C ALA A 190 8.16 -10.45 -3.36
N LYS A 191 8.24 -11.22 -4.44
CA LYS A 191 7.80 -12.61 -4.46
C LYS A 191 8.95 -13.50 -3.95
N PRO A 192 8.64 -14.72 -3.48
CA PRO A 192 9.68 -15.67 -3.11
C PRO A 192 10.70 -15.87 -4.25
N GLY A 193 11.98 -15.67 -3.94
CA GLY A 193 13.10 -15.80 -4.89
C GLY A 193 13.44 -14.55 -5.69
N GLU A 194 12.72 -13.44 -5.55
CA GLU A 194 13.10 -12.16 -6.16
C GLU A 194 14.15 -11.41 -5.32
N LEU A 195 15.13 -10.82 -6.00
CA LEU A 195 16.05 -9.87 -5.37
C LEU A 195 15.40 -8.50 -5.26
N TYR A 196 15.67 -7.80 -4.16
CA TYR A 196 15.27 -6.41 -3.98
C TYR A 196 16.05 -5.49 -4.91
N VAL A 197 15.33 -4.58 -5.56
CA VAL A 197 15.91 -3.47 -6.33
C VAL A 197 16.30 -2.32 -5.39
N HIS A 198 15.61 -2.19 -4.26
CA HIS A 198 15.87 -1.15 -3.27
C HIS A 198 15.62 -1.65 -1.85
N THR A 199 16.49 -1.22 -0.94
CA THR A 199 16.44 -1.53 0.49
C THR A 199 16.87 -0.33 1.31
N SER A 200 16.69 -0.39 2.63
CA SER A 200 17.37 0.54 3.54
C SER A 200 18.89 0.29 3.57
N SER A 201 19.64 1.15 4.25
CA SER A 201 21.11 1.07 4.29
C SER A 201 21.61 -0.11 5.12
N SER A 202 20.84 -0.51 6.13
CA SER A 202 21.10 -1.66 7.00
C SER A 202 19.84 -2.50 7.18
N ALA A 203 20.02 -3.82 7.32
CA ALA A 203 18.93 -4.73 7.71
C ALA A 203 18.38 -4.45 9.12
N THR A 204 19.08 -3.64 9.93
CA THR A 204 18.65 -3.23 11.28
C THR A 204 17.89 -1.90 11.29
N ASP A 205 17.76 -1.23 10.14
CA ASP A 205 17.01 0.03 10.04
C ASP A 205 15.53 -0.19 10.34
N GLU A 206 14.80 0.89 10.63
CA GLU A 206 13.38 0.83 10.94
C GLU A 206 12.58 0.15 9.82
N GLY A 207 11.71 -0.79 10.19
CA GLY A 207 10.89 -1.56 9.25
C GLY A 207 11.62 -2.70 8.53
N GLU A 208 12.95 -2.81 8.63
CA GLU A 208 13.70 -3.92 8.04
C GLU A 208 13.66 -5.19 8.91
N VAL A 209 14.10 -6.31 8.32
CA VAL A 209 13.96 -7.65 8.93
C VAL A 209 14.63 -7.81 10.30
N LEU A 210 15.72 -7.08 10.56
CA LEU A 210 16.43 -7.06 11.85
C LEU A 210 16.19 -5.77 12.64
N ALA A 211 15.13 -5.00 12.33
CA ALA A 211 14.82 -3.74 13.01
C ALA A 211 14.88 -3.88 14.54
N GLY A 212 15.60 -2.96 15.18
CA GLY A 212 15.78 -2.91 16.63
C GLY A 212 16.84 -3.86 17.21
N LEU A 213 17.56 -4.62 16.37
CA LEU A 213 18.71 -5.42 16.82
C LEU A 213 20.01 -4.63 16.70
N THR A 214 20.85 -4.72 17.74
CA THR A 214 22.23 -4.21 17.69
C THR A 214 23.19 -5.34 17.31
N VAL A 215 23.65 -5.34 16.06
CA VAL A 215 24.58 -6.37 15.54
C VAL A 215 26.03 -5.90 15.47
N LYS A 216 26.27 -4.59 15.30
CA LYS A 216 27.64 -4.04 15.20
C LYS A 216 28.46 -4.38 16.43
N ASN A 217 29.68 -4.86 16.21
CA ASN A 217 30.66 -5.28 17.23
C ASN A 217 30.19 -6.43 18.14
N LYS A 218 29.14 -7.16 17.76
CA LYS A 218 28.78 -8.45 18.36
C LYS A 218 29.43 -9.58 17.59
N THR A 219 29.67 -10.69 18.27
CA THR A 219 30.21 -11.89 17.62
C THR A 219 29.15 -12.57 16.76
N VAL A 220 29.55 -13.32 15.74
CA VAL A 220 28.64 -14.13 14.91
C VAL A 220 27.79 -15.06 15.79
N ASP A 221 28.38 -15.69 16.81
CA ASP A 221 27.66 -16.56 17.75
C ASP A 221 26.59 -15.83 18.56
N GLN A 222 26.78 -14.54 18.85
CA GLN A 222 25.78 -13.72 19.53
C GLN A 222 24.67 -13.27 18.59
N VAL A 223 24.99 -12.97 17.33
CA VAL A 223 24.05 -12.40 16.35
C VAL A 223 23.19 -13.48 15.70
N LEU A 224 23.77 -14.62 15.35
CA LEU A 224 23.11 -15.66 14.56
C LEU A 224 21.82 -16.21 15.19
N PRO A 225 21.75 -16.45 16.52
CA PRO A 225 20.49 -16.85 17.16
C PRO A 225 19.40 -15.76 17.05
N LEU A 226 19.77 -14.49 17.15
CA LEU A 226 18.84 -13.36 17.05
C LEU A 226 18.30 -13.22 15.62
N VAL A 227 19.16 -13.38 14.62
CA VAL A 227 18.79 -13.36 13.20
C VAL A 227 17.80 -14.50 12.90
N ARG A 228 18.09 -15.73 13.35
CA ARG A 228 17.18 -16.87 13.19
C ARG A 228 15.85 -16.68 13.90
N ALA A 229 15.85 -16.05 15.08
CA ALA A 229 14.62 -15.74 15.81
C ALA A 229 13.70 -14.75 15.05
N ARG A 230 14.23 -14.00 14.07
CA ARG A 230 13.46 -13.14 13.15
C ARG A 230 12.93 -13.90 11.92
N GLY A 231 13.05 -15.22 11.87
CA GLY A 231 12.58 -16.04 10.74
C GLY A 231 13.49 -16.01 9.52
N VAL A 232 14.70 -15.46 9.64
CA VAL A 232 15.71 -15.48 8.56
C VAL A 232 16.24 -16.91 8.39
N GLY A 233 15.96 -17.50 7.23
CA GLY A 233 16.34 -18.87 6.90
C GLY A 233 17.73 -19.00 6.31
N LYS A 234 18.23 -17.95 5.67
CA LYS A 234 19.54 -17.93 5.00
C LYS A 234 20.38 -16.76 5.47
N VAL A 235 21.61 -17.07 5.88
CA VAL A 235 22.60 -16.08 6.30
C VAL A 235 23.85 -16.25 5.44
N ASP A 236 24.15 -15.23 4.64
CA ASP A 236 25.38 -15.12 3.87
C ASP A 236 26.40 -14.28 4.63
N TYR A 237 27.69 -14.46 4.32
CA TYR A 237 28.78 -13.73 4.96
C TYR A 237 29.62 -13.00 3.92
N ARG A 238 30.03 -11.77 4.24
CA ARG A 238 30.98 -10.98 3.46
C ARG A 238 32.09 -10.46 4.37
N LEU A 239 33.32 -10.45 3.87
CA LEU A 239 34.44 -9.81 4.56
C LEU A 239 34.32 -8.30 4.44
N ASP A 240 34.40 -7.59 5.57
CA ASP A 240 34.42 -6.12 5.58
C ASP A 240 35.82 -5.56 5.27
N LYS A 241 36.33 -5.92 4.08
CA LYS A 241 37.67 -5.56 3.60
C LYS A 241 37.58 -4.60 2.41
N GLY A 242 37.16 -3.37 2.66
CA GLY A 242 37.12 -2.30 1.66
C GLY A 242 36.04 -2.51 0.58
N PRO A 243 36.13 -1.85 -0.59
CA PRO A 243 35.00 -1.67 -1.49
C PRO A 243 34.53 -2.94 -2.23
N THR A 244 35.25 -4.06 -2.10
CA THR A 244 35.02 -5.27 -2.92
C THR A 244 34.28 -6.39 -2.19
N TYR A 245 33.86 -6.19 -0.93
CA TYR A 245 33.06 -7.12 -0.11
C TYR A 245 33.13 -8.59 -0.55
N GLN A 246 34.23 -9.23 -0.17
CA GLN A 246 34.57 -10.57 -0.65
C GLN A 246 33.79 -11.64 0.12
N GLU A 247 33.41 -12.71 -0.56
CA GLU A 247 32.95 -13.91 0.14
C GLU A 247 34.13 -14.54 0.89
N PRO A 248 33.97 -14.96 2.14
CA PRO A 248 35.02 -15.66 2.85
C PRO A 248 35.22 -17.06 2.24
N GLU A 249 36.48 -17.51 2.15
CA GLU A 249 36.81 -18.86 1.61
C GLU A 249 36.20 -20.01 2.44
N GLN A 250 35.91 -19.75 3.71
CA GLN A 250 35.30 -20.68 4.65
C GLN A 250 34.26 -19.94 5.48
N THR A 251 33.30 -20.66 6.07
CA THR A 251 32.36 -20.06 7.02
C THR A 251 33.14 -19.35 8.14
N PRO A 252 32.88 -18.05 8.38
CA PRO A 252 33.57 -17.30 9.42
C PRO A 252 33.43 -17.96 10.80
N PRO A 253 34.50 -17.99 11.62
CA PRO A 253 34.41 -18.42 13.00
C PRO A 253 33.33 -17.65 13.78
N GLY A 254 32.62 -18.35 14.67
CA GLY A 254 31.60 -17.77 15.55
C GLY A 254 32.10 -16.58 16.39
N THR A 255 33.40 -16.51 16.65
CA THR A 255 34.09 -15.47 17.41
C THR A 255 34.39 -14.19 16.62
N TRP A 256 34.20 -14.18 15.30
CA TRP A 256 34.36 -12.98 14.48
C TRP A 256 33.26 -11.97 14.76
N TYR A 257 33.56 -10.69 14.52
CA TYR A 257 32.67 -9.58 14.79
C TYR A 257 31.85 -9.23 13.56
N VAL A 258 30.56 -8.95 13.77
CA VAL A 258 29.66 -8.38 12.76
C VAL A 258 29.84 -6.87 12.75
N HIS A 259 30.10 -6.30 11.58
CA HIS A 259 30.26 -4.86 11.36
C HIS A 259 28.96 -4.21 10.91
N SER A 260 28.24 -4.88 10.00
CA SER A 260 26.94 -4.45 9.48
C SER A 260 26.15 -5.66 8.97
N ALA A 261 24.87 -5.43 8.67
CA ALA A 261 24.00 -6.42 8.07
C ALA A 261 23.19 -5.77 6.94
N GLN A 262 23.00 -6.48 5.83
CA GLN A 262 22.15 -6.06 4.73
C GLN A 262 21.20 -7.20 4.34
N THR A 263 20.13 -6.86 3.63
CA THR A 263 19.20 -7.83 3.06
C THR A 263 19.07 -7.55 1.57
N PHE A 264 18.97 -8.60 0.75
CA PHE A 264 18.81 -8.49 -0.70
C PHE A 264 17.62 -9.29 -1.22
N ALA A 265 16.98 -10.07 -0.36
CA ALA A 265 15.81 -10.88 -0.67
C ALA A 265 15.06 -11.22 0.62
N GLU A 266 13.80 -11.63 0.48
CA GLU A 266 12.98 -12.06 1.61
C GLU A 266 13.59 -13.29 2.31
N GLY A 267 13.68 -13.23 3.64
CA GLY A 267 14.22 -14.33 4.46
C GLY A 267 15.74 -14.52 4.36
N GLU A 268 16.45 -13.61 3.69
CA GLU A 268 17.91 -13.64 3.54
C GLU A 268 18.57 -12.41 4.17
N VAL A 269 19.69 -12.63 4.88
CA VAL A 269 20.54 -11.57 5.42
C VAL A 269 22.00 -11.85 5.07
N THR A 270 22.72 -10.82 4.65
CA THR A 270 24.18 -10.83 4.54
C THR A 270 24.79 -10.14 5.75
N LEU A 271 25.66 -10.83 6.48
CA LEU A 271 26.46 -10.26 7.57
C LEU A 271 27.85 -9.88 7.06
N TYR A 272 28.23 -8.63 7.26
CA TYR A 272 29.58 -8.17 7.00
C TYR A 272 30.41 -8.38 8.26
N VAL A 273 31.50 -9.14 8.15
CA VAL A 273 32.26 -9.65 9.30
C VAL A 273 33.77 -9.45 9.16
N ASP A 274 34.45 -9.36 10.29
CA ASP A 274 35.90 -9.36 10.39
C ASP A 274 36.37 -10.02 11.70
N ALA A 275 37.64 -10.43 11.76
CA ALA A 275 38.26 -10.97 12.98
C ALA A 275 38.43 -9.92 14.08
N THR A 276 38.43 -8.64 13.71
CA THR A 276 38.53 -7.50 14.63
C THR A 276 37.21 -6.73 14.71
N PRO A 277 36.91 -6.03 15.83
CA PRO A 277 35.73 -5.17 15.89
C PRO A 277 35.83 -3.99 14.91
N ALA A 278 34.68 -3.48 14.47
CA ALA A 278 34.59 -2.29 13.64
C ALA A 278 35.08 -1.06 14.42
N LYS A 279 35.77 -0.18 13.70
CA LYS A 279 36.22 1.13 14.20
C LYS A 279 35.04 2.08 14.43
#